data_AF-A0A3B9W5L6-F1
#
_entry.id   AF-A0A3B9W5L6-F1
#
_cell.length_a   1.000
_cell.length_b   1.000
_cell.length_c   1.000
_cell.angle_alpha   90.00
_cell.angle_beta   90.00
_cell.angle_gamma   90.00
#
_symmetry.space_group_name_H-M   'P 1'
#
loop_
_entity.id
_entity.type
_entity.pdbx_description
1 polymer ?
#
loop_
_entity_poly.entity_id
_entity_poly.type
_entity_poly.pdbx_seq_one_letter_code
_entity_poly.pdbx_strand_id
1 'polypeptide(L)' 'FGAWDEKAGAAGSVFDVLRERRLNHWVEVYAGVREEECGAVLRDFFAAHRSQAKN' A
#
# COMPACT_ATOMS: atom_id res chain seq x y z
N PHE A 1 -2.49 -3.47 -7.33
CA PHE A 1 -2.92 -3.08 -5.97
C PHE A 1 -3.65 -1.75 -6.02
N GLY A 2 -4.28 -1.35 -4.92
CA GLY A 2 -5.01 -0.10 -4.80
C GLY A 2 -4.12 1.08 -4.42
N ALA A 3 -4.13 1.46 -3.14
CA ALA A 3 -3.31 2.55 -2.63
C ALA A 3 -1.84 2.16 -2.43
N TRP A 4 -0.94 3.13 -2.63
CA TRP A 4 0.45 3.02 -2.27
C TRP A 4 0.64 2.99 -0.75
N ASP A 5 1.63 2.22 -0.31
CA ASP A 5 2.15 2.27 1.05
C ASP A 5 3.55 2.86 1.02
N GLU A 6 3.66 4.17 1.27
CA GLU A 6 4.93 4.89 1.32
C GLU A 6 5.83 4.43 2.46
N LYS A 7 5.26 3.85 3.52
CA LYS A 7 5.98 3.48 4.73
C LYS A 7 6.61 2.09 4.64
N ALA A 8 5.96 1.15 3.95
CA ALA A 8 6.37 -0.25 3.97
C ALA A 8 6.13 -1.03 2.66
N GLY A 9 5.63 -0.39 1.60
CA GLY A 9 5.30 -1.09 0.35
C GLY A 9 6.50 -1.77 -0.32
N ALA A 10 6.34 -3.04 -0.71
CA ALA A 10 7.38 -3.86 -1.35
C ALA A 10 7.13 -4.18 -2.84
N ALA A 11 6.12 -3.54 -3.43
CA ALA A 11 5.77 -3.62 -4.84
C ALA A 11 6.04 -2.29 -5.59
N GLY A 12 7.06 -1.54 -5.15
CA GLY A 12 7.52 -0.30 -5.78
C GLY A 12 7.70 0.92 -4.86
N SER A 13 7.24 0.88 -3.61
CA SER A 13 7.40 2.03 -2.67
C SER A 13 8.78 2.07 -2.02
N VAL A 14 9.00 1.21 -1.02
CA VAL A 14 10.24 1.11 -0.26
C VAL A 14 11.16 0.08 -0.91
N PHE A 15 10.57 -1.04 -1.34
CA PHE A 15 11.23 -2.08 -2.09
C PHE A 15 10.42 -2.42 -3.34
N ASP A 16 11.08 -3.04 -4.31
CA ASP A 16 10.43 -3.70 -5.42
C ASP A 16 10.87 -5.15 -5.51
N VAL A 17 10.37 -5.95 -4.57
CA VAL A 17 10.69 -7.39 -4.48
C VAL A 17 10.19 -8.13 -5.72
N LEU A 18 9.08 -7.67 -6.30
CA LEU A 18 8.46 -8.30 -7.46
C LEU A 18 9.26 -8.10 -8.76
N ARG A 19 10.21 -7.15 -8.77
CA ARG A 19 11.17 -6.93 -9.86
C ARG A 19 12.61 -7.32 -9.50
N GLU A 20 12.83 -8.02 -8.40
CA GLU A 20 14.16 -8.50 -8.02
C GLU A 20 14.67 -9.57 -8.99
N ARG A 21 15.77 -9.25 -9.69
CA ARG A 21 16.34 -10.07 -10.76
C ARG A 21 16.87 -11.42 -10.29
N ARG A 22 17.20 -11.54 -9.01
CA ARG A 22 17.69 -12.79 -8.40
C ARG A 22 16.58 -13.79 -8.09
N LEU A 23 15.32 -13.39 -8.17
CA LEU A 23 14.18 -14.28 -7.96
C LEU A 23 13.83 -15.04 -9.24
N ASN A 24 13.28 -16.24 -9.07
CA ASN A 24 12.99 -17.17 -10.15
C ASN A 24 11.68 -16.89 -10.91
N HIS A 25 10.86 -15.93 -10.45
CA HIS A 25 9.57 -15.59 -11.05
C HIS A 25 9.37 -14.08 -11.13
N TRP A 26 8.82 -13.62 -12.25
CA TRP A 26 8.47 -12.23 -12.48
C TRP A 26 6.96 -12.09 -12.64
N VAL A 27 6.40 -11.06 -12.03
CA VAL A 27 4.97 -10.82 -12.00
C VAL A 27 4.70 -9.43 -12.54
N GLU A 28 3.70 -9.29 -13.41
CA GLU A 28 3.22 -7.99 -13.84
C GLU A 28 2.41 -7.34 -12.71
N VAL A 29 2.70 -6.08 -12.41
CA VAL A 29 2.08 -5.34 -11.32
C VAL A 29 1.28 -4.18 -11.89
N TYR A 30 -0.04 -4.26 -11.73
CA TYR A 30 -0.97 -3.17 -12.03
C TYR A 30 -1.20 -2.36 -10.76
N ALA A 31 -0.68 -1.14 -10.69
CA ALA A 31 -0.85 -0.22 -9.57
C ALA A 31 -2.09 0.68 -9.74
N GLY A 32 -2.55 1.29 -8.66
CA GLY A 32 -3.55 2.36 -8.68
C GLY A 32 -5.00 1.93 -8.96
N VAL A 33 -5.31 0.63 -8.92
CA VAL A 33 -6.67 0.15 -9.16
C VAL A 33 -7.58 0.60 -8.01
N ARG A 34 -8.45 1.58 -8.27
CA ARG A 34 -9.31 2.22 -7.25
C ARG A 34 -8.50 2.86 -6.12
N GLU A 35 -7.37 3.49 -6.47
CA GLU A 35 -6.40 4.05 -5.53
C GLU A 35 -7.03 4.95 -4.45
N GLU A 36 -7.83 5.93 -4.87
CA GLU A 36 -8.42 6.91 -3.97
C GLU A 36 -9.34 6.25 -2.93
N GLU A 37 -10.15 5.29 -3.36
CA GLU A 37 -11.12 4.58 -2.52
C GLU A 37 -10.42 3.65 -1.53
N CYS A 38 -9.39 2.91 -1.99
CA CYS A 38 -8.57 2.11 -1.11
C CYS A 38 -7.84 2.97 -0.06
N GLY A 39 -7.32 4.14 -0.47
CA GLY A 39 -6.66 5.08 0.43
C GLY A 39 -7.63 5.75 1.41
N ALA A 40 -8.88 5.98 1.01
CA ALA A 40 -9.92 6.51 1.89
C ALA A 40 -10.21 5.56 3.06
N VAL A 41 -10.41 4.27 2.80
CA VAL A 41 -10.68 3.26 3.84
C VAL A 41 -9.61 3.25 4.94
N LEU A 42 -8.32 3.31 4.56
CA LEU A 42 -7.22 3.36 5.52
C LEU A 42 -7.20 4.66 6.32
N ARG A 43 -7.40 5.80 5.66
CA ARG A 43 -7.42 7.13 6.30
C ARG A 43 -8.55 7.22 7.33
N ASP A 44 -9.74 6.77 6.97
CA ASP A 44 -10.93 6.80 7.82
C ASP A 44 -10.73 5.93 9.06
N PHE A 45 -10.21 4.71 8.87
CA PHE A 45 -9.87 3.81 9.97
C PHE A 45 -8.94 4.48 10.98
N PHE A 46 -7.78 4.99 10.54
CA PHE A 46 -6.81 5.57 11.48
C PHE A 46 -7.27 6.91 12.06
N ALA A 47 -8.09 7.68 11.34
CA ALA A 47 -8.69 8.89 11.88
C ALA A 47 -9.61 8.56 13.07
N ALA A 48 -10.50 7.58 12.92
CA ALA A 48 -11.39 7.12 13.98
C ALA A 48 -10.62 6.53 15.18
N HIS A 49 -9.55 5.77 14.94
CA HIS A 49 -8.73 5.21 16.02
C HIS A 49 -8.00 6.31 16.82
N ARG A 50 -7.47 7.33 16.15
CA ARG A 50 -6.80 8.45 16.83
C ARG A 50 -7.76 9.33 17.63
N SER A 51 -9.03 9.44 17.21
CA SER A 51 -10.02 10.18 18.00
C SER A 51 -10.44 9.42 19.25
N GLN A 52 -10.55 8.09 19.19
CA GLN A 52 -10.88 7.26 20.36
C GLN A 52 -9.78 7.27 21.41
N ALA A 53 -8.51 7.23 20.99
CA ALA A 53 -7.36 7.27 21.90
C ALA A 53 -7.15 8.62 22.60
N LYS A 54 -7.90 9.67 22.24
CA LYS A 54 -7.84 11.01 22.85
C LYS A 54 -8.92 11.23 23.93
N ASN A 55 -9.80 10.26 24.14
CA ASN A 55 -10.81 10.24 25.21
C ASN A 55 -10.42 9.24 26.29
#